data_AF-A0A929G7C7-F1
#
_entry.id   AF-A0A929G7C7-F1
#
_cell.length_a   1.000
_cell.length_b   1.000
_cell.length_c   1.000
_cell.angle_alpha   90.00
_cell.angle_beta   90.00
_cell.angle_gamma   90.00
#
_symmetry.space_group_name_H-M   'P 1'
#
loop_
_entity.id
_entity.type
_entity.pdbx_description
1 polymer ?
#
loop_
_entity_poly.entity_id
_entity_poly.type
_entity_poly.pdbx_seq_one_letter_code
_entity_poly.pdbx_strand_id
1 'polypeptide(L)'
;MKLIIAIVRDVDAGPVADQLVAHGHRVTRVASTGGFLRRGNVTLLIGVEQQQVQSIIDVLRDTCSPPEPGQHRATLFVVDASHFEQV
;
A
#
# COMPACT_ATOMS: atom_id res chain seq x y z
N MET A 1 1.05 16.87 0.85
CA MET A 1 1.03 15.53 0.22
C MET A 1 2.04 14.59 0.84
N LYS A 2 1.74 13.29 0.84
CA LYS A 2 2.64 12.18 1.16
C LYS A 2 2.54 11.14 0.06
N LEU A 3 3.62 10.41 -0.17
CA LEU A 3 3.63 9.20 -0.99
C LEU A 3 3.78 8.00 -0.05
N ILE A 4 2.80 7.11 -0.08
CA ILE A 4 2.86 5.83 0.61
C ILE A 4 3.33 4.77 -0.38
N ILE A 5 4.40 4.08 -0.02
CA ILE A 5 4.91 2.90 -0.70
C ILE A 5 4.56 1.71 0.19
N ALA A 6 3.53 0.95 -0.19
CA ALA A 6 3.06 -0.20 0.58
C ALA A 6 3.42 -1.50 -0.13
N ILE A 7 4.23 -2.33 0.51
CA ILE A 7 4.58 -3.67 0.06
C ILE A 7 3.61 -4.64 0.72
N VAL A 8 2.79 -5.30 -0.09
CA VAL A 8 1.77 -6.27 0.33
C VAL A 8 1.96 -7.60 -0.38
N ARG A 9 1.37 -8.66 0.17
CA ARG A 9 1.31 -9.96 -0.54
C ARG A 9 0.40 -9.85 -1.75
N ASP A 10 0.71 -10.62 -2.79
CA ASP A 10 -0.08 -10.58 -4.04
C ASP A 10 -1.57 -10.87 -3.81
N VAL A 11 -1.88 -11.83 -2.93
CA VAL A 11 -3.27 -12.19 -2.56
C VAL A 11 -4.07 -11.06 -1.91
N ASP A 12 -3.40 -10.13 -1.20
CA ASP A 12 -4.06 -9.01 -0.53
C ASP A 12 -4.11 -7.76 -1.42
N ALA A 13 -3.29 -7.71 -2.47
CA ALA A 13 -3.09 -6.52 -3.28
C ALA A 13 -4.32 -6.08 -4.07
N GLY A 14 -5.12 -7.04 -4.56
CA GLY A 14 -6.40 -6.77 -5.23
C GLY A 14 -7.42 -6.17 -4.26
N PRO A 15 -7.80 -6.90 -3.20
CA PRO A 15 -8.75 -6.41 -2.20
C PRO A 15 -8.39 -5.04 -1.62
N VAL A 16 -7.11 -4.82 -1.30
CA VAL A 16 -6.64 -3.51 -0.78
C VAL A 16 -6.83 -2.41 -1.83
N ALA A 17 -6.46 -2.65 -3.09
CA ALA A 17 -6.62 -1.67 -4.14
C ALA A 17 -8.11 -1.31 -4.36
N ASP A 18 -8.99 -2.30 -4.34
CA ASP A 18 -10.43 -2.11 -4.50
C ASP A 18 -11.02 -1.26 -3.36
N GLN A 19 -10.63 -1.54 -2.11
CA GLN A 19 -11.05 -0.74 -0.95
C GLN A 19 -10.52 0.70 -1.04
N LEU A 20 -9.24 0.88 -1.38
CA LEU A 20 -8.67 2.22 -1.54
C LEU A 20 -9.43 3.04 -2.60
N VAL A 21 -9.75 2.42 -3.75
CA VAL A 21 -10.54 3.06 -4.81
C VAL A 21 -11.96 3.37 -4.34
N ALA A 22 -12.62 2.47 -3.61
CA ALA A 22 -13.95 2.71 -3.03
C ALA A 22 -13.96 3.88 -2.03
N HIS A 23 -12.86 4.09 -1.32
CA HIS A 23 -12.65 5.23 -0.42
C HIS A 23 -12.17 6.51 -1.13
N GLY A 24 -12.12 6.52 -2.47
CA GLY A 24 -11.76 7.69 -3.28
C GLY A 24 -10.25 7.93 -3.43
N HIS A 25 -9.42 6.97 -3.04
CA HIS A 25 -7.97 7.06 -3.18
C HIS A 25 -7.50 6.50 -4.52
N ARG A 26 -6.44 7.11 -5.08
CA ARG A 26 -5.78 6.62 -6.29
C ARG A 26 -4.60 5.73 -5.90
N VAL A 27 -4.48 4.58 -6.57
CA VAL A 27 -3.42 3.61 -6.33
C VAL A 27 -2.79 3.18 -7.65
N THR A 28 -1.46 3.08 -7.68
CA THR A 28 -0.73 2.43 -8.78
C THR A 28 -0.13 1.11 -8.26
N ARG A 29 -0.36 0.01 -8.99
CA ARG A 29 0.21 -1.31 -8.67
C ARG A 29 1.49 -1.54 -9.49
N VAL A 30 2.53 -2.01 -8.81
CA VAL A 30 3.78 -2.46 -9.41
C VAL A 30 4.04 -3.90 -8.96
N ALA A 31 4.13 -4.82 -9.92
CA ALA A 31 4.56 -6.18 -9.63
C ALA A 31 6.00 -6.17 -9.09
N SER A 32 6.22 -6.79 -7.94
CA SER A 32 7.52 -6.81 -7.28
C SER A 32 7.84 -8.19 -6.74
N THR A 33 9.09 -8.42 -6.35
CA THR A 33 9.53 -9.71 -5.80
C THR A 33 10.37 -9.48 -4.56
N GLY A 34 10.06 -10.19 -3.48
CA GLY A 34 10.81 -10.10 -2.24
C GLY A 34 12.19 -10.77 -2.35
N GLY A 35 13.26 -10.08 -1.93
CA GLY A 35 14.63 -10.59 -2.07
C GLY A 35 14.95 -11.82 -1.20
N PHE A 36 14.28 -11.97 -0.05
CA PHE A 36 14.57 -13.06 0.90
C PHE A 36 13.87 -14.37 0.55
N LEU A 37 12.53 -14.35 0.45
CA LEU A 37 11.72 -15.55 0.18
C LEU A 37 11.49 -15.80 -1.31
N ARG A 38 11.92 -14.90 -2.21
CA ARG A 38 11.63 -14.90 -3.65
C ARG A 38 10.13 -15.07 -3.97
N ARG A 39 9.26 -14.70 -3.03
CA ARG A 39 7.80 -14.71 -3.21
C ARG A 39 7.37 -13.46 -3.98
N GLY A 40 6.38 -13.64 -4.84
CA GLY A 40 5.72 -12.54 -5.55
C GLY A 40 5.02 -11.64 -4.54
N ASN A 41 5.34 -10.35 -4.60
CA ASN A 41 4.72 -9.30 -3.82
C ASN A 41 4.13 -8.27 -4.78
N VAL A 42 3.38 -7.33 -4.24
CA VAL A 42 2.95 -6.16 -4.98
C VAL A 42 3.32 -4.92 -4.18
N THR A 43 3.87 -3.94 -4.89
CA THR A 43 4.12 -2.61 -4.35
C THR A 43 2.99 -1.69 -4.81
N LEU A 44 2.29 -1.10 -3.85
CA LEU A 44 1.27 -0.08 -4.07
C LEU A 44 1.88 1.30 -3.85
N LEU A 45 1.70 2.19 -4.82
CA LEU A 45 2.07 3.60 -4.72
C LEU A 45 0.81 4.43 -4.58
N ILE A 46 0.70 5.17 -3.48
CA ILE A 46 -0.52 5.89 -3.09
C ILE A 46 -0.12 7.33 -2.73
N GLY A 47 -0.52 8.27 -3.58
CA GLY A 47 -0.40 9.71 -3.31
C GLY A 47 -1.60 10.20 -2.51
N VAL A 48 -1.37 10.82 -1.36
CA VAL A 48 -2.43 11.13 -0.40
C VAL A 48 -2.13 12.43 0.36
N GLU A 49 -3.18 13.12 0.83
CA GLU A 49 -3.00 14.27 1.71
C GLU A 49 -2.46 13.86 3.08
N GLN A 50 -1.73 14.76 3.74
CA GLN A 50 -1.06 14.41 5.00
C GLN A 50 -2.04 13.96 6.09
N GLN A 51 -3.23 14.55 6.14
CA GLN A 51 -4.25 14.21 7.13
C GLN A 51 -4.94 12.86 6.83
N GLN A 52 -4.82 12.35 5.60
CA GLN A 52 -5.43 11.11 5.15
C GLN A 52 -4.48 9.90 5.22
N VAL A 53 -3.22 10.10 5.65
CA VAL A 53 -2.26 8.98 5.78
C VAL A 53 -2.81 7.86 6.67
N GLN A 54 -3.47 8.22 7.77
CA GLN A 54 -4.01 7.25 8.71
C GLN A 54 -5.14 6.41 8.08
N SER A 55 -6.01 7.00 7.24
CA SER A 55 -7.08 6.25 6.58
C SER A 55 -6.53 5.17 5.64
N ILE A 56 -5.40 5.44 4.96
CA ILE A 56 -4.73 4.43 4.13
C ILE A 56 -4.18 3.29 4.98
N ILE A 57 -3.57 3.60 6.12
CA ILE A 57 -3.04 2.60 7.06
C ILE A 57 -4.16 1.71 7.59
N ASP A 58 -5.31 2.30 7.91
CA ASP A 58 -6.46 1.57 8.44
C ASP A 58 -7.06 0.63 7.38
N VAL A 59 -7.25 1.10 6.14
CA VAL A 59 -7.68 0.23 5.03
C VAL A 59 -6.73 -0.96 4.84
N LEU A 60 -5.41 -0.74 4.90
CA LEU A 60 -4.42 -1.81 4.81
C LEU A 60 -4.53 -2.82 5.97
N ARG A 61 -4.74 -2.34 7.20
CA ARG A 61 -4.88 -3.18 8.40
C ARG A 61 -6.14 -4.04 8.34
N ASP A 62 -7.24 -3.47 7.90
CA ASP A 62 -8.56 -4.13 7.89
C ASP A 62 -8.70 -5.10 6.72
N THR A 63 -8.04 -4.81 5.60
CA THR A 63 -8.18 -5.61 4.37
C THR A 63 -7.13 -6.71 4.23
N CYS A 64 -5.90 -6.51 4.72
CA CYS A 64 -4.86 -7.53 4.59
C CYS A 64 -5.15 -8.72 5.50
N SER A 65 -5.04 -9.93 4.95
CA SER A 65 -5.21 -11.18 5.71
C SER A 65 -4.22 -11.26 6.88
N PRO A 66 -4.51 -12.03 7.95
CA PRO A 66 -3.56 -12.23 9.05
C PRO A 66 -2.16 -12.63 8.56
N PRO A 67 -1.10 -12.16 9.23
CA PRO A 67 0.25 -12.53 8.86
C PRO A 67 0.51 -13.99 9.28
N GLU A 68 1.33 -14.70 8.51
CA GLU A 68 1.91 -15.95 8.95
C GLU A 68 2.88 -15.70 10.14
N PRO A 69 3.12 -16.69 11.02
CA PRO A 69 4.10 -16.56 12.10
C PRO A 69 5.45 -16.05 11.59
N GLY A 70 5.96 -14.98 12.20
CA GLY A 70 7.23 -14.37 11.81
C GLY A 70 7.17 -13.44 10.58
N GLN A 71 5.97 -13.12 10.07
CA GLN A 71 5.78 -12.17 8.97
C GLN A 71 4.92 -10.97 9.40
N HIS A 72 4.95 -9.90 8.61
CA HIS A 72 4.08 -8.74 8.75
C HIS A 72 3.00 -8.76 7.66
N ARG A 73 1.84 -8.15 7.92
CA ARG A 73 0.74 -8.05 6.93
C ARG A 73 1.15 -7.23 5.71
N ALA A 74 1.84 -6.12 5.97
CA ALA A 74 2.32 -5.17 4.98
C ALA A 74 3.53 -4.41 5.55
N THR A 75 4.36 -3.87 4.67
CA THR A 75 5.43 -2.93 5.02
C THR A 75 5.17 -1.61 4.31
N LEU A 76 5.13 -0.51 5.06
CA LEU A 76 4.79 0.82 4.52
C LEU A 76 5.96 1.79 4.72
N PHE A 77 6.26 2.56 3.69
CA PHE A 77 7.08 3.76 3.78
C PHE A 77 6.20 4.96 3.48
N VAL A 78 6.18 5.94 4.39
CA VAL A 78 5.48 7.21 4.18
C VAL A 78 6.56 8.26 3.92
N VAL A 79 6.58 8.79 2.70
CA VAL A 79 7.61 9.72 2.24
C VAL A 79 6.97 11.08 1.96
N ASP A 80 7.72 12.14 2.26
CA ASP A 80 7.30 13.50 1.99
C ASP A 80 7.40 13.80 0.49
N ALA A 81 6.29 14.22 -0.11
CA ALA A 81 6.25 14.71 -1.47
C ALA A 81 6.22 16.24 -1.44
N SER A 82 7.38 16.87 -1.64
CA SER A 82 7.54 18.32 -1.61
C SER A 82 6.84 19.03 -2.77
N HIS A 83 6.64 18.35 -3.90
CA HIS A 83 5.86 18.80 -5.05
C HIS A 83 4.91 17.69 -5.50
N PHE A 84 3.70 18.07 -5.89
CA PHE A 84 2.71 17.18 -6.49
C PHE A 84 1.89 17.97 -7.50
N GLU A 85 1.72 17.38 -8.68
CA GLU A 85 1.03 18.01 -9.80
C GLU A 85 0.29 16.95 -10.61
N GLN A 86 -0.88 17.30 -11.13
CA GLN A 86 -1.64 16.50 -12.08
C GLN A 86 -1.80 17.31 -13.36
N VAL A 87 -1.32 16.76 -14.47
CA VAL A 87 -1.38 17.38 -15.82
C VAL A 87 -2.31 16.61 -16.74
#